data_AF-A0A6A8ANV7-F1
#
_entry.id   AF-A0A6A8ANV7-F1
#
_cell.length_a   1.000
_cell.length_b   1.000
_cell.length_c   1.000
_cell.angle_alpha   90.00
_cell.angle_beta   90.00
_cell.angle_gamma   90.00
#
_symmetry.space_group_name_H-M   'P 1'
#
loop_
_entity.id
_entity.type
_entity.pdbx_description
1 polymer ?
#
loop_
_entity_poly.entity_id
_entity_poly.type
_entity_poly.pdbx_seq_one_letter_code
_entity_poly.pdbx_strand_id
1 'polypeptide(L)'
;THQIGKYLTRGDAEKAALVFLAEPSIHENPEAREARQQLQDTMNFEEALERFPRFLRYERFMLRHLAKYPNDFVGAFRELPRRLRKLFVQGYQSYLFNRFLSERIRKGISLNEPQIGDYMNKLDENGIPTEEYDQATETNIQTIEQLMKEKKMCIAAPLVGPEQPPSKGIQGEIEQAILETENVTPEQFKIPFMPEATAEGRVRAILNPVWNLLQEEIADDSENPGKQMMKLGFTLNRGSYATVLLREFMKPQDLITAGY
;
A
#
# COMPACT_ATOMS: atom_id res chain seq x y z
N THR A 1 -2.58 8.57 3.33
CA THR A 1 -1.26 7.93 3.53
C THR A 1 -0.41 7.87 2.27
N HIS A 2 -0.82 7.19 1.20
CA HIS A 2 0.03 7.04 0.00
C HIS A 2 0.34 8.37 -0.72
N GLN A 3 -0.58 9.34 -0.68
CA GLN A 3 -0.34 10.69 -1.22
C GLN A 3 0.85 11.40 -0.54
N ILE A 4 1.00 11.24 0.78
CA ILE A 4 2.16 11.79 1.52
C ILE A 4 3.45 11.16 1.00
N GLY A 5 3.46 9.83 0.84
CA GLY A 5 4.60 9.10 0.26
C GLY A 5 4.95 9.59 -1.15
N LYS A 6 3.95 9.81 -2.00
CA LYS A 6 4.11 10.35 -3.35
C LYS A 6 4.83 11.70 -3.34
N TYR A 7 4.41 12.64 -2.52
CA TYR A 7 5.07 13.94 -2.42
C TYR A 7 6.49 13.84 -1.84
N LEU A 8 6.71 12.98 -0.83
CA LEU A 8 8.05 12.71 -0.30
C LEU A 8 9.01 12.16 -1.38
N THR A 9 8.56 11.21 -2.21
CA THR A 9 9.38 10.67 -3.32
C THR A 9 9.75 11.72 -4.36
N ARG A 10 8.95 12.77 -4.50
CA ARG A 10 9.21 13.88 -5.42
C ARG A 10 10.08 14.99 -4.83
N GLY A 11 10.51 14.84 -3.58
CA GLY A 11 11.25 15.89 -2.88
C GLY A 11 10.39 17.04 -2.35
N ASP A 12 9.06 16.91 -2.43
CA ASP A 12 8.12 17.95 -2.03
C ASP A 12 7.65 17.73 -0.58
N ALA A 13 8.55 18.02 0.36
CA ALA A 13 8.27 17.86 1.78
C ALA A 13 7.18 18.83 2.28
N GLU A 14 7.06 20.01 1.68
CA GLU A 14 6.01 20.98 1.99
C GLU A 14 4.64 20.40 1.66
N LYS A 15 4.43 19.99 0.40
CA LYS A 15 3.13 19.43 0.01
C LYS A 15 2.82 18.14 0.77
N ALA A 16 3.82 17.31 1.04
CA ALA A 16 3.66 16.13 1.88
C ALA A 16 3.16 16.48 3.30
N ALA A 17 3.73 17.52 3.92
CA ALA A 17 3.33 17.97 5.26
C ALA A 17 1.91 18.55 5.23
N LEU A 18 1.58 19.36 4.22
CA LEU A 18 0.26 19.94 4.09
C LEU A 18 -0.82 18.89 3.80
N VAL A 19 -0.52 17.85 3.03
CA VAL A 19 -1.44 16.71 2.88
C VAL A 19 -1.66 15.99 4.21
N PHE A 20 -0.59 15.80 5.00
CA PHE A 20 -0.72 15.16 6.31
C PHE A 20 -1.47 16.02 7.34
N LEU A 21 -1.32 17.34 7.27
CA LEU A 21 -1.84 18.27 8.27
C LEU A 21 -3.18 18.89 7.89
N ALA A 22 -3.40 19.25 6.63
CA ALA A 22 -4.44 20.19 6.22
C ALA A 22 -5.43 19.62 5.19
N GLU A 23 -5.35 18.34 4.81
CA GLU A 23 -6.32 17.73 3.90
C GLU A 23 -7.47 17.07 4.68
N PRO A 24 -8.68 17.68 4.70
CA PRO A 24 -9.82 17.11 5.42
C PRO A 24 -10.43 15.89 4.71
N SER A 25 -10.99 14.98 5.50
CA SER A 25 -11.74 13.81 5.03
C SER A 25 -13.18 13.81 5.53
N ILE A 26 -14.13 13.47 4.65
CA ILE A 26 -15.54 13.32 5.00
C ILE A 26 -15.81 12.16 5.97
N HIS A 27 -14.83 11.26 6.15
CA HIS A 27 -14.93 10.09 7.03
C HIS A 27 -14.18 10.29 8.37
N GLU A 28 -13.55 11.44 8.60
CA GLU A 28 -12.87 11.72 9.86
C GLU A 28 -13.77 12.44 10.87
N ASN A 29 -13.32 12.48 12.13
CA ASN A 29 -13.99 13.18 13.22
C ASN A 29 -14.23 14.67 12.84
N PRO A 30 -15.45 15.23 13.06
CA PRO A 30 -15.76 16.61 12.69
C PRO A 30 -14.79 17.65 13.26
N GLU A 31 -14.34 17.49 14.52
CA GLU A 31 -13.39 18.39 15.18
C GLU A 31 -12.03 18.39 14.46
N ALA A 32 -11.57 17.21 14.03
CA ALA A 32 -10.35 17.09 13.24
C ALA A 32 -10.52 17.78 11.87
N ARG A 33 -11.64 17.52 11.20
CA ARG A 33 -11.95 18.09 9.87
C ARG A 33 -11.94 19.62 9.89
N GLU A 34 -12.61 20.22 10.87
CA GLU A 34 -12.66 21.67 11.05
C GLU A 34 -11.27 22.26 11.29
N ALA A 35 -10.47 21.62 12.15
CA ALA A 35 -9.11 22.07 12.43
C ALA A 35 -8.20 22.00 11.19
N ARG A 36 -8.32 20.93 10.38
CA ARG A 36 -7.57 20.78 9.12
C ARG A 36 -7.98 21.82 8.08
N GLN A 37 -9.28 22.08 7.92
CA GLN A 37 -9.80 23.10 7.01
C GLN A 37 -9.29 24.50 7.40
N GLN A 38 -9.35 24.85 8.68
CA GLN A 38 -8.82 26.13 9.16
C GLN A 38 -7.33 26.28 8.85
N LEU A 39 -6.53 25.23 9.05
CA LEU A 39 -5.11 25.27 8.70
C LEU A 39 -4.92 25.42 7.19
N GLN A 40 -5.73 24.75 6.36
CA GLN A 40 -5.69 24.87 4.91
C GLN A 40 -5.97 26.30 4.43
N ASP A 41 -6.92 26.98 5.07
CA ASP A 41 -7.36 28.32 4.67
C ASP A 41 -6.39 29.42 5.13
N THR A 42 -5.77 29.23 6.31
CA THR A 42 -4.97 30.28 6.96
C THR A 42 -3.47 30.08 6.84
N MET A 43 -3.00 28.84 6.69
CA MET A 43 -1.59 28.44 6.79
C MET A 43 -0.92 28.93 8.09
N ASN A 44 -1.71 29.21 9.13
CA ASN A 44 -1.22 29.67 10.42
C ASN A 44 -0.97 28.49 11.36
N PHE A 45 0.28 28.03 11.43
CA PHE A 45 0.67 26.87 12.23
C PHE A 45 0.55 27.09 13.75
N GLU A 46 0.68 28.34 14.23
CA GLU A 46 0.54 28.65 15.65
C GLU A 46 -0.92 28.52 16.09
N GLU A 47 -1.85 29.12 15.34
CA GLU A 47 -3.29 28.97 15.59
C GLU A 47 -3.74 27.52 15.43
N ALA A 48 -3.26 26.83 14.39
CA ALA A 48 -3.58 25.42 14.18
C ALA A 48 -3.10 24.55 15.36
N LEU A 49 -1.93 24.83 15.94
CA LEU A 49 -1.46 24.07 17.11
C LEU A 49 -2.38 24.23 18.32
N GLU A 50 -3.08 25.35 18.47
CA GLU A 50 -4.06 25.56 19.54
C GLU A 50 -5.37 24.81 19.25
N ARG A 51 -5.84 24.86 18.00
CA ARG A 51 -7.13 24.27 17.59
C ARG A 51 -7.09 22.76 17.38
N PHE A 52 -5.96 22.19 16.97
CA PHE A 52 -5.90 20.76 16.62
C PHE A 52 -6.24 19.87 17.83
N PRO A 53 -7.15 18.89 17.70
CA PRO A 53 -7.53 18.02 18.80
C PRO A 53 -6.35 17.26 19.40
N ARG A 54 -6.37 17.03 20.72
CA ARG A 54 -5.26 16.37 21.45
C ARG A 54 -4.98 14.95 20.97
N PHE A 55 -5.97 14.25 20.42
CA PHE A 55 -5.81 12.89 19.90
C PHE A 55 -5.01 12.85 18.58
N LEU A 56 -4.89 13.97 17.86
CA LEU A 56 -4.03 14.11 16.67
C LEU A 56 -2.57 14.37 17.07
N ARG A 57 -1.99 13.43 17.82
CA ARG A 57 -0.69 13.62 18.47
C ARG A 57 0.44 13.88 17.48
N TYR A 58 0.45 13.20 16.34
CA TYR A 58 1.51 13.31 15.33
C TYR A 58 1.44 14.63 14.56
N GLU A 59 0.23 15.05 14.19
CA GLU A 59 -0.03 16.34 13.57
C GLU A 59 0.41 17.47 14.50
N ARG A 60 0.03 17.41 15.78
CA ARG A 60 0.45 18.38 16.79
C ARG A 60 1.97 18.42 17.00
N PHE A 61 2.69 17.31 16.80
CA PHE A 61 4.15 17.30 16.84
C PHE A 61 4.74 18.12 15.70
N MET A 62 4.28 17.89 14.47
CA MET A 62 4.71 18.67 13.30
C MET A 62 4.33 20.15 13.43
N LEU A 63 3.10 20.45 13.86
CA LEU A 63 2.64 21.84 14.06
C LEU A 63 3.48 22.59 15.09
N ARG A 64 3.90 21.94 16.17
CA ARG A 64 4.78 22.56 17.17
C ARG A 64 6.13 22.96 16.57
N HIS A 65 6.65 22.18 15.63
CA HIS A 65 7.88 22.53 14.90
C HIS A 65 7.62 23.69 13.95
N LEU A 66 6.58 23.60 13.12
CA LEU A 66 6.26 24.61 12.11
C LEU A 66 5.84 25.96 12.70
N ALA A 67 5.21 25.99 13.88
CA ALA A 67 4.92 27.24 14.60
C ALA A 67 6.21 28.01 14.97
N LYS A 68 7.32 27.30 15.18
CA LYS A 68 8.63 27.91 15.47
C LYS A 68 9.46 28.14 14.20
N TYR A 69 9.35 27.23 13.23
CA TYR A 69 10.12 27.20 11.99
C TYR A 69 9.18 27.01 10.78
N PRO A 70 8.46 28.06 10.33
CA PRO A 70 7.34 27.94 9.38
C PRO A 70 7.63 27.29 8.02
N ASN A 71 8.91 27.21 7.63
CA ASN A 71 9.33 26.67 6.34
C ASN A 71 10.15 25.37 6.47
N ASP A 72 10.38 24.86 7.69
CA ASP A 72 11.17 23.65 7.91
C ASP A 72 10.29 22.39 7.97
N PHE A 73 9.69 22.06 6.82
CA PHE A 73 8.83 20.88 6.69
C PHE A 73 9.57 19.56 6.88
N VAL A 74 10.84 19.51 6.47
CA VAL A 74 11.69 18.34 6.70
C VAL A 74 11.93 18.14 8.20
N GLY A 75 12.25 19.22 8.94
CA GLY A 75 12.35 19.18 10.39
C GLY A 75 11.05 18.76 11.05
N ALA A 76 9.90 19.26 10.57
CA ALA A 76 8.59 18.86 11.09
C ALA A 76 8.37 17.34 10.97
N PHE A 77 8.66 16.74 9.81
CA PHE A 77 8.59 15.28 9.65
C PHE A 77 9.55 14.52 10.57
N ARG A 78 10.69 15.09 10.96
CA ARG A 78 11.65 14.45 11.86
C ARG A 78 11.13 14.31 13.29
N GLU A 79 10.12 15.09 13.68
CA GLU A 79 9.39 14.93 14.93
C GLU A 79 8.54 13.65 14.97
N LEU A 80 8.25 13.04 13.81
CA LEU A 80 7.50 11.79 13.72
C LEU A 80 8.40 10.58 13.99
N PRO A 81 7.87 9.47 14.53
CA PRO A 81 8.60 8.22 14.64
C PRO A 81 9.16 7.75 13.29
N ARG A 82 10.39 7.21 13.27
CA ARG A 82 11.04 6.72 12.03
C ARG A 82 10.17 5.73 11.24
N ARG A 83 9.44 4.86 11.95
CA ARG A 83 8.53 3.88 11.33
C ARG A 83 7.36 4.55 10.59
N LEU A 84 6.83 5.66 11.11
CA LEU A 84 5.73 6.39 10.47
C LEU A 84 6.21 7.12 9.20
N ARG A 85 7.40 7.73 9.25
CA ARG A 85 8.04 8.33 8.08
C ARG A 85 8.18 7.32 6.94
N LYS A 86 8.74 6.14 7.23
CA LYS A 86 8.88 5.05 6.27
C LYS A 86 7.53 4.51 5.77
N LEU A 87 6.52 4.46 6.65
CA LEU A 87 5.18 3.99 6.29
C LEU A 87 4.54 4.83 5.18
N PHE A 88 4.77 6.14 5.13
CA PHE A 88 4.22 6.98 4.05
C PHE A 88 4.75 6.55 2.68
N VAL A 89 6.07 6.39 2.55
CA VAL A 89 6.74 5.97 1.31
C VAL A 89 6.32 4.55 0.93
N GLN A 90 6.28 3.62 1.90
CA GLN A 90 5.79 2.25 1.68
C GLN A 90 4.29 2.20 1.30
N GLY A 91 3.49 3.16 1.79
CA GLY A 91 2.11 3.34 1.39
C GLY A 91 1.99 3.68 -0.10
N TYR A 92 2.92 4.48 -0.63
CA TYR A 92 2.97 4.77 -2.07
C TYR A 92 3.43 3.58 -2.90
N GLN A 93 4.44 2.81 -2.44
CA GLN A 93 4.79 1.52 -3.08
C GLN A 93 3.58 0.57 -3.16
N SER A 94 2.80 0.49 -2.07
CA SER A 94 1.61 -0.35 -2.01
C SER A 94 0.51 0.12 -2.98
N TYR A 95 0.34 1.43 -3.14
CA TYR A 95 -0.58 2.00 -4.13
C TYR A 95 -0.17 1.61 -5.57
N LEU A 96 1.11 1.76 -5.93
CA LEU A 96 1.61 1.39 -7.25
C LEU A 96 1.47 -0.12 -7.50
N PHE A 97 1.86 -0.95 -6.53
CA PHE A 97 1.68 -2.40 -6.61
C PHE A 97 0.22 -2.80 -6.88
N ASN A 98 -0.74 -2.20 -6.17
CA ASN A 98 -2.16 -2.46 -6.38
C ASN A 98 -2.61 -2.03 -7.78
N ARG A 99 -2.08 -0.92 -8.31
CA ARG A 99 -2.34 -0.48 -9.68
C ARG A 99 -1.78 -1.48 -10.70
N PHE A 100 -0.55 -1.97 -10.52
CA PHE A 100 0.06 -2.98 -11.40
C PHE A 100 -0.78 -4.25 -11.46
N LEU A 101 -1.19 -4.77 -10.29
CA LEU A 101 -2.01 -5.97 -10.20
C LEU A 101 -3.39 -5.76 -10.86
N SER A 102 -4.00 -4.60 -10.64
CA SER A 102 -5.31 -4.27 -11.24
C SER A 102 -5.24 -4.21 -12.77
N GLU A 103 -4.17 -3.64 -13.33
CA GLU A 103 -3.96 -3.61 -14.78
C GLU A 103 -3.70 -5.00 -15.37
N ARG A 104 -2.93 -5.84 -14.68
CA ARG A 104 -2.71 -7.24 -15.08
C ARG A 104 -4.04 -7.97 -15.22
N ILE A 105 -4.91 -7.85 -14.21
CA ILE A 105 -6.26 -8.43 -14.22
C ILE A 105 -7.10 -7.86 -15.36
N ARG A 106 -7.11 -6.53 -15.55
CA ARG A 106 -7.90 -5.87 -16.61
C ARG A 106 -7.49 -6.33 -18.01
N LYS A 107 -6.21 -6.59 -18.23
CA LYS A 107 -5.68 -7.10 -19.50
C LYS A 107 -5.91 -8.60 -19.69
N GLY A 108 -6.53 -9.29 -18.72
CA GLY A 108 -6.79 -10.73 -18.79
C GLY A 108 -5.53 -11.58 -18.67
N ILE A 109 -4.43 -11.02 -18.15
CA ILE A 109 -3.19 -11.76 -17.95
C ILE A 109 -3.35 -12.64 -16.71
N SER A 110 -2.97 -13.90 -16.85
CA SER A 110 -3.10 -14.91 -15.79
C SER A 110 -2.40 -14.50 -14.49
N LEU A 111 -3.03 -14.80 -13.36
CA LEU A 111 -2.44 -14.61 -12.02
C LEU A 111 -1.78 -15.88 -11.49
N ASN A 112 -2.03 -17.02 -12.12
CA ASN A 112 -1.60 -18.35 -11.68
C ASN A 112 -0.68 -19.04 -12.69
N GLU A 113 -0.50 -18.48 -13.89
CA GLU A 113 0.42 -18.97 -14.91
C GLU A 113 1.46 -17.87 -15.19
N PRO A 114 2.76 -18.20 -15.12
CA PRO A 114 3.82 -17.24 -15.35
C PRO A 114 3.94 -16.92 -16.84
N GLN A 115 4.29 -15.68 -17.16
CA GLN A 115 4.71 -15.28 -18.50
C GLN A 115 6.16 -14.79 -18.49
N ILE A 116 6.80 -14.81 -19.66
CA ILE A 116 8.17 -14.30 -19.81
C ILE A 116 8.24 -12.85 -19.29
N GLY A 117 9.18 -12.63 -18.39
CA GLY A 117 9.48 -11.35 -17.74
C GLY A 117 8.84 -11.15 -16.37
N ASP A 118 7.90 -12.00 -15.96
CA ASP A 118 7.33 -11.97 -14.61
C ASP A 118 8.40 -12.19 -13.54
N TYR A 119 8.28 -11.50 -12.42
CA TYR A 119 9.03 -11.85 -11.22
C TYR A 119 8.42 -13.08 -10.54
N MET A 120 9.28 -13.93 -10.00
CA MET A 120 8.91 -15.17 -9.35
C MET A 120 9.51 -15.21 -7.94
N ASN A 121 8.67 -15.12 -6.90
CA ASN A 121 9.11 -15.30 -5.52
C ASN A 121 9.30 -16.79 -5.22
N LYS A 122 10.39 -17.16 -4.53
CA LYS A 122 10.52 -18.48 -3.93
C LYS A 122 9.63 -18.60 -2.70
N LEU A 123 9.12 -19.79 -2.46
CA LEU A 123 8.32 -20.15 -1.29
C LEU A 123 9.15 -21.05 -0.38
N ASP A 124 9.00 -20.87 0.93
CA ASP A 124 9.54 -21.81 1.92
C ASP A 124 8.71 -23.11 2.00
N GLU A 125 9.10 -24.02 2.89
CA GLU A 125 8.40 -25.29 3.11
C GLU A 125 6.93 -25.14 3.55
N ASN A 126 6.54 -23.97 4.06
CA ASN A 126 5.19 -23.65 4.49
C ASN A 126 4.40 -22.86 3.43
N GLY A 127 4.96 -22.64 2.24
CA GLY A 127 4.32 -21.87 1.18
C GLY A 127 4.33 -20.34 1.43
N ILE A 128 5.26 -19.85 2.26
CA ILE A 128 5.41 -18.42 2.57
C ILE A 128 6.46 -17.83 1.61
N PRO A 129 6.16 -16.71 0.92
CA PRO A 129 7.13 -16.01 0.08
C PRO A 129 8.38 -15.56 0.84
N THR A 130 9.55 -15.90 0.32
CA THR A 130 10.85 -15.49 0.85
C THR A 130 11.35 -14.23 0.13
N GLU A 131 12.49 -13.69 0.58
CA GLU A 131 13.15 -12.56 -0.11
C GLU A 131 13.84 -12.98 -1.41
N GLU A 132 14.05 -14.28 -1.63
CA GLU A 132 14.63 -14.80 -2.86
C GLU A 132 13.61 -14.78 -4.00
N TYR A 133 14.07 -14.34 -5.16
CA TYR A 133 13.27 -14.29 -6.36
C TYR A 133 14.09 -14.57 -7.61
N ASP A 134 13.40 -14.88 -8.69
CA ASP A 134 13.95 -15.01 -10.05
C ASP A 134 13.06 -14.22 -11.02
N GLN A 135 13.44 -14.16 -12.29
CA GLN A 135 12.63 -13.62 -13.37
C GLN A 135 12.40 -14.70 -14.43
N ALA A 136 11.16 -14.83 -14.89
CA ALA A 136 10.81 -15.77 -15.94
C ALA A 136 11.46 -15.35 -17.27
N THR A 137 12.12 -16.28 -17.93
CA THR A 137 12.77 -16.13 -19.24
C THR A 137 12.41 -17.32 -20.12
N GLU A 138 12.70 -17.23 -21.41
CA GLU A 138 12.51 -18.35 -22.34
C GLU A 138 13.27 -19.62 -21.90
N THR A 139 14.38 -19.48 -21.17
CA THR A 139 15.23 -20.61 -20.78
C THR A 139 14.79 -21.29 -19.49
N ASN A 140 14.10 -20.60 -18.57
CA ASN A 140 13.72 -21.14 -17.25
C ASN A 140 12.20 -21.29 -17.05
N ILE A 141 11.35 -20.82 -17.97
CA ILE A 141 9.89 -20.79 -17.77
C ILE A 141 9.30 -22.17 -17.49
N GLN A 142 9.74 -23.22 -18.20
CA GLN A 142 9.28 -24.59 -17.95
C GLN A 142 9.63 -25.10 -16.55
N THR A 143 10.84 -24.76 -16.06
CA THR A 143 11.26 -25.07 -14.69
C THR A 143 10.43 -24.30 -13.67
N ILE A 144 10.15 -23.03 -13.92
CA ILE A 144 9.30 -22.20 -13.06
C ILE A 144 7.89 -22.77 -12.97
N GLU A 145 7.29 -23.15 -14.09
CA GLU A 145 5.96 -23.77 -14.12
C GLU A 145 5.92 -25.06 -13.28
N GLN A 146 6.97 -25.88 -13.35
CA GLN A 146 7.09 -27.07 -12.52
C GLN A 146 7.22 -26.73 -11.03
N LEU A 147 8.06 -25.74 -10.68
CA LEU A 147 8.20 -25.29 -9.30
C LEU A 147 6.91 -24.67 -8.74
N MET A 148 6.11 -24.00 -9.56
CA MET A 148 4.79 -23.49 -9.17
C MET A 148 3.81 -24.64 -8.88
N LYS A 149 3.78 -25.69 -9.71
CA LYS A 149 2.98 -26.91 -9.46
C LYS A 149 3.38 -27.58 -8.14
N GLU A 150 4.67 -27.56 -7.83
CA GLU A 150 5.22 -28.06 -6.57
C GLU A 150 5.07 -27.08 -5.39
N LYS A 151 4.42 -25.92 -5.58
CA LYS A 151 4.24 -24.86 -4.58
C LYS A 151 5.56 -24.34 -3.98
N LYS A 152 6.63 -24.31 -4.78
CA LYS A 152 7.95 -23.79 -4.43
C LYS A 152 8.20 -22.37 -4.94
N MET A 153 7.37 -21.88 -5.87
CA MET A 153 7.43 -20.52 -6.38
C MET A 153 6.03 -19.96 -6.62
N CYS A 154 5.91 -18.63 -6.63
CA CYS A 154 4.70 -17.92 -7.04
C CYS A 154 5.04 -16.65 -7.82
N ILE A 155 4.08 -16.17 -8.62
CA ILE A 155 4.22 -14.92 -9.37
C ILE A 155 4.26 -13.75 -8.38
N ALA A 156 5.11 -12.78 -8.68
CA ALA A 156 5.31 -11.58 -7.90
C ALA A 156 5.32 -10.34 -8.79
N ALA A 157 5.11 -9.19 -8.17
CA ALA A 157 5.26 -7.88 -8.80
C ALA A 157 6.11 -6.98 -7.88
N PRO A 158 6.78 -5.95 -8.42
CA PRO A 158 7.68 -5.13 -7.65
C PRO A 158 6.92 -4.19 -6.71
N LEU A 159 7.38 -4.12 -5.46
CA LEU A 159 7.32 -2.90 -4.67
C LEU A 159 8.48 -2.03 -5.13
N VAL A 160 8.17 -1.00 -5.90
CA VAL A 160 9.13 -0.15 -6.61
C VAL A 160 10.11 0.51 -5.65
N GLY A 161 11.39 0.46 -5.97
CA GLY A 161 12.44 1.19 -5.26
C GLY A 161 13.79 1.08 -5.97
N PRO A 162 14.85 1.75 -5.49
CA PRO A 162 16.14 1.81 -6.18
C PRO A 162 16.78 0.44 -6.46
N GLU A 163 16.48 -0.57 -5.63
CA GLU A 163 16.98 -1.93 -5.77
C GLU A 163 16.01 -2.85 -6.53
N GLN A 164 14.81 -2.37 -6.86
CA GLN A 164 13.77 -3.15 -7.49
C GLN A 164 13.20 -2.44 -8.74
N PRO A 165 13.78 -2.69 -9.92
CA PRO A 165 13.23 -2.17 -11.18
C PRO A 165 11.90 -2.87 -11.53
N PRO A 166 11.18 -2.36 -12.54
CA PRO A 166 10.05 -3.07 -13.15
C PRO A 166 10.42 -4.47 -13.65
N SER A 167 9.40 -5.31 -13.75
CA SER A 167 9.39 -6.60 -14.44
C SER A 167 9.80 -6.42 -15.92
N LYS A 168 9.97 -7.53 -16.63
CA LYS A 168 10.16 -7.53 -18.09
C LYS A 168 8.89 -7.98 -18.80
N GLY A 169 8.91 -7.97 -20.13
CA GLY A 169 7.80 -8.41 -20.96
C GLY A 169 6.53 -7.56 -20.72
N ILE A 170 5.37 -8.17 -20.94
CA ILE A 170 4.07 -7.49 -20.86
C ILE A 170 3.83 -6.91 -19.46
N GLN A 171 4.24 -7.62 -18.40
CA GLN A 171 4.10 -7.13 -17.03
C GLN A 171 4.98 -5.89 -16.79
N GLY A 172 6.20 -5.87 -17.33
CA GLY A 172 7.08 -4.70 -17.30
C GLY A 172 6.49 -3.48 -18.00
N GLU A 173 5.86 -3.68 -19.17
CA GLU A 173 5.18 -2.61 -19.92
C GLU A 173 4.05 -1.97 -19.11
N ILE A 174 3.27 -2.79 -18.39
CA ILE A 174 2.20 -2.32 -17.49
C ILE A 174 2.77 -1.43 -16.39
N GLU A 175 3.82 -1.93 -15.73
CA GLU A 175 4.45 -1.24 -14.60
C GLU A 175 5.07 0.08 -15.04
N GLN A 176 5.80 0.07 -16.16
CA GLN A 176 6.42 1.24 -16.76
C GLN A 176 5.38 2.30 -17.14
N ALA A 177 4.27 1.92 -17.80
CA ALA A 177 3.20 2.86 -18.17
C ALA A 177 2.54 3.52 -16.95
N ILE A 178 2.37 2.77 -15.85
CA ILE A 178 1.85 3.34 -14.60
C ILE A 178 2.88 4.28 -13.96
N LEU A 179 4.16 3.92 -13.92
CA LEU A 179 5.22 4.79 -13.39
C LEU A 179 5.32 6.11 -14.18
N GLU A 180 5.19 6.05 -15.50
CA GLU A 180 5.14 7.23 -16.37
C GLU A 180 3.90 8.09 -16.10
N THR A 181 2.72 7.47 -15.98
CA THR A 181 1.48 8.18 -15.62
C THR A 181 1.60 8.88 -14.26
N GLU A 182 2.25 8.22 -13.31
CA GLU A 182 2.50 8.76 -11.98
C GLU A 182 3.74 9.68 -11.93
N ASN A 183 4.46 9.86 -13.04
CA ASN A 183 5.70 10.63 -13.16
C ASN A 183 6.67 10.35 -12.00
N VAL A 184 7.02 9.08 -11.82
CA VAL A 184 7.90 8.62 -10.75
C VAL A 184 8.87 7.54 -11.26
N THR A 185 10.13 7.60 -10.83
CA THR A 185 11.14 6.56 -11.11
C THR A 185 11.50 5.76 -9.85
N PRO A 186 12.07 4.55 -9.98
CA PRO A 186 12.51 3.76 -8.82
C PRO A 186 13.50 4.49 -7.92
N GLU A 187 14.41 5.29 -8.47
CA GLU A 187 15.43 6.04 -7.73
C GLU A 187 14.83 7.07 -6.78
N GLN A 188 13.64 7.61 -7.09
CA GLN A 188 12.94 8.59 -6.27
C GLN A 188 12.40 8.04 -4.95
N PHE A 189 12.41 6.72 -4.77
CA PHE A 189 12.11 6.10 -3.48
C PHE A 189 13.30 6.13 -2.50
N LYS A 190 14.48 6.55 -2.98
CA LYS A 190 15.58 7.03 -2.13
C LYS A 190 15.29 8.46 -1.70
N ILE A 191 15.21 8.71 -0.40
CA ILE A 191 14.81 10.02 0.14
C ILE A 191 16.03 10.71 0.77
N PRO A 192 16.79 11.56 0.07
CA PRO A 192 18.08 12.04 0.55
C PRO A 192 17.99 12.91 1.81
N PHE A 193 16.92 13.72 1.93
CA PHE A 193 16.68 14.59 3.08
C PHE A 193 16.12 13.81 4.30
N MET A 194 15.70 12.56 4.11
CA MET A 194 15.14 11.70 5.14
C MET A 194 15.52 10.22 4.88
N PRO A 195 16.82 9.86 4.97
CA PRO A 195 17.29 8.53 4.52
C PRO A 195 16.59 7.35 5.20
N GLU A 196 16.14 7.52 6.44
CA GLU A 196 15.38 6.52 7.19
C GLU A 196 13.98 6.22 6.62
N ALA A 197 13.46 7.09 5.74
CA ALA A 197 12.20 6.89 5.02
C ALA A 197 12.39 6.19 3.67
N THR A 198 13.64 5.98 3.23
CA THR A 198 13.95 5.27 1.98
C THR A 198 13.30 3.89 1.96
N ALA A 199 12.70 3.57 0.83
CA ALA A 199 12.15 2.27 0.54
C ALA A 199 12.93 1.64 -0.62
N GLU A 200 13.83 0.70 -0.30
CA GLU A 200 14.75 0.10 -1.29
C GLU A 200 14.03 -0.64 -2.42
N GLY A 201 12.82 -1.13 -2.13
CA GLY A 201 12.06 -1.97 -3.04
C GLY A 201 12.32 -3.45 -2.78
N ARG A 202 11.43 -4.29 -3.30
CA ARG A 202 11.49 -5.75 -3.26
C ARG A 202 10.39 -6.33 -4.13
N VAL A 203 10.41 -7.61 -4.42
CA VAL A 203 9.24 -8.29 -4.99
C VAL A 203 8.19 -8.62 -3.92
N ARG A 204 6.93 -8.70 -4.34
CA ARG A 204 5.80 -9.15 -3.50
C ARG A 204 4.92 -10.08 -4.31
N ALA A 205 4.61 -11.25 -3.75
CA ALA A 205 3.67 -12.20 -4.33
C ALA A 205 2.32 -11.53 -4.66
N ILE A 206 1.80 -11.79 -5.87
CA ILE A 206 0.53 -11.21 -6.34
C ILE A 206 -0.70 -11.98 -5.87
N LEU A 207 -0.51 -13.25 -5.55
CA LEU A 207 -1.51 -14.12 -4.94
C LEU A 207 -1.04 -14.58 -3.58
N ASN A 208 -1.99 -14.79 -2.68
CA ASN A 208 -1.75 -15.31 -1.35
C ASN A 208 -2.68 -16.51 -1.13
N PRO A 209 -2.15 -17.70 -0.79
CA PRO A 209 -2.98 -18.87 -0.59
C PRO A 209 -3.95 -18.67 0.57
N VAL A 210 -5.17 -19.18 0.37
CA VAL A 210 -6.16 -19.35 1.43
C VAL A 210 -6.17 -20.82 1.81
N TRP A 211 -5.80 -21.10 3.04
CA TRP A 211 -5.71 -22.46 3.56
C TRP A 211 -6.95 -22.80 4.36
N ASN A 212 -7.38 -24.06 4.34
CA ASN A 212 -8.49 -24.57 5.15
C ASN A 212 -9.77 -23.73 5.04
N LEU A 213 -10.10 -23.27 3.82
CA LEU A 213 -11.33 -22.52 3.58
C LEU A 213 -12.54 -23.45 3.80
N LEU A 214 -13.38 -23.09 4.77
CA LEU A 214 -14.58 -23.82 5.16
C LEU A 214 -15.75 -22.86 5.23
N GLN A 215 -16.88 -23.26 4.62
CA GLN A 215 -18.18 -22.66 4.91
C GLN A 215 -18.78 -23.45 6.07
N GLU A 216 -18.81 -22.84 7.26
CA GLU A 216 -19.25 -23.52 8.48
C GLU A 216 -20.78 -23.49 8.61
N GLU A 217 -21.40 -22.35 8.32
CA GLU A 217 -22.83 -22.14 8.60
C GLU A 217 -23.44 -21.06 7.71
N ILE A 218 -24.70 -21.27 7.31
CA ILE A 218 -25.60 -20.23 6.81
C ILE A 218 -26.85 -20.28 7.70
N ALA A 219 -27.18 -19.16 8.33
CA ALA A 219 -28.30 -19.05 9.26
C ALA A 219 -28.98 -17.69 9.11
N ASP A 220 -30.18 -17.54 9.70
CA ASP A 220 -30.83 -16.24 9.80
C ASP A 220 -30.00 -15.31 10.70
N ASP A 221 -29.84 -14.06 10.27
CA ASP A 221 -29.10 -13.05 11.03
C ASP A 221 -29.99 -12.46 12.13
N SER A 222 -29.71 -12.81 13.38
CA SER A 222 -30.48 -12.33 14.55
C SER A 222 -30.38 -10.82 14.76
N GLU A 223 -29.27 -10.20 14.31
CA GLU A 223 -29.04 -8.75 14.44
C GLU A 223 -29.64 -7.99 13.26
N ASN A 224 -29.92 -8.66 12.13
CA ASN A 224 -30.49 -8.06 10.94
C ASN A 224 -31.71 -8.87 10.44
N PRO A 225 -32.92 -8.62 10.97
CA PRO A 225 -34.13 -9.35 10.60
C PRO A 225 -34.38 -9.37 9.09
N GLY A 226 -34.62 -10.57 8.55
CA GLY A 226 -34.83 -10.81 7.12
C GLY A 226 -33.55 -10.93 6.29
N LYS A 227 -32.37 -10.90 6.92
CA LYS A 227 -31.09 -11.21 6.28
C LYS A 227 -30.54 -12.55 6.77
N GLN A 228 -29.58 -13.07 6.03
CA GLN A 228 -28.81 -14.26 6.39
C GLN A 228 -27.40 -13.88 6.80
N MET A 229 -26.85 -14.62 7.76
CA MET A 229 -25.44 -14.61 8.10
C MET A 229 -24.72 -15.81 7.48
N MET A 230 -23.42 -15.66 7.20
CA MET A 230 -22.54 -16.73 6.75
C MET A 230 -21.30 -16.78 7.63
N LYS A 231 -20.96 -17.97 8.11
CA LYS A 231 -19.74 -18.22 8.89
C LYS A 231 -18.70 -18.90 8.02
N LEU A 232 -17.51 -18.29 7.94
CA LEU A 232 -16.36 -18.79 7.19
C LEU A 232 -15.18 -19.05 8.13
N GLY A 233 -14.53 -20.20 7.95
CA GLY A 233 -13.24 -20.53 8.57
C GLY A 233 -12.15 -20.56 7.50
N PHE A 234 -10.99 -19.95 7.77
CA PHE A 234 -9.84 -19.99 6.87
C PHE A 234 -8.55 -19.57 7.58
N THR A 235 -7.40 -19.94 7.01
CA THR A 235 -6.07 -19.55 7.46
C THR A 235 -5.37 -18.77 6.35
N LEU A 236 -4.72 -17.66 6.72
CA LEU A 236 -3.94 -16.81 5.81
C LEU A 236 -2.50 -16.70 6.28
N ASN A 237 -1.58 -16.45 5.35
CA ASN A 237 -0.20 -16.13 5.68
C ASN A 237 -0.12 -14.86 6.52
N ARG A 238 0.90 -14.75 7.38
CA ARG A 238 1.13 -13.54 8.19
C ARG A 238 1.26 -12.30 7.30
N GLY A 239 0.60 -11.21 7.68
CA GLY A 239 0.60 -9.96 6.91
C GLY A 239 -0.48 -9.88 5.82
N SER A 240 -1.30 -10.92 5.68
CA SER A 240 -2.53 -10.91 4.89
C SER A 240 -3.67 -10.31 5.70
N TYR A 241 -4.69 -9.79 5.00
CA TYR A 241 -5.86 -9.19 5.63
C TYR A 241 -7.10 -10.00 5.25
N ALA A 242 -7.87 -10.44 6.25
CA ALA A 242 -9.13 -11.16 6.04
C ALA A 242 -10.11 -10.35 5.18
N THR A 243 -10.08 -9.02 5.28
CA THR A 243 -10.86 -8.10 4.46
C THR A 243 -10.61 -8.31 2.96
N VAL A 244 -9.36 -8.50 2.53
CA VAL A 244 -9.04 -8.73 1.10
C VAL A 244 -9.71 -10.02 0.59
N LEU A 245 -9.73 -11.08 1.41
CA LEU A 245 -10.45 -12.30 1.06
C LEU A 245 -11.96 -12.09 1.04
N LEU A 246 -12.52 -11.52 2.12
CA LEU A 246 -13.96 -11.31 2.24
C LEU A 246 -14.52 -10.41 1.13
N ARG A 247 -13.74 -9.46 0.62
CA ARG A 247 -14.12 -8.64 -0.54
C ARG A 247 -14.42 -9.49 -1.78
N GLU A 248 -13.72 -10.61 -1.97
CA GLU A 248 -13.95 -11.53 -3.08
C GLU A 248 -15.24 -12.35 -2.93
N PHE A 249 -15.72 -12.55 -1.69
CA PHE A 249 -17.03 -13.17 -1.44
C PHE A 249 -18.17 -12.16 -1.47
N MET A 250 -17.99 -11.03 -0.79
CA MET A 250 -19.05 -10.04 -0.56
C MET A 250 -19.30 -9.16 -1.79
N LYS A 251 -18.27 -8.91 -2.61
CA LYS A 251 -18.32 -8.06 -3.81
C LYS A 251 -19.13 -6.76 -3.59
N PRO A 252 -18.82 -5.97 -2.52
CA PRO A 252 -19.61 -4.78 -2.20
C PRO A 252 -19.52 -3.75 -3.33
N GLN A 253 -20.61 -3.03 -3.55
CA GLN A 253 -20.64 -1.94 -4.55
C GLN A 253 -19.84 -0.72 -4.08
N ASP A 254 -19.91 -0.40 -2.79
CA ASP A 254 -19.16 0.68 -2.16
C ASP A 254 -18.22 0.08 -1.10
N LEU A 255 -16.92 0.25 -1.32
CA LEU A 255 -15.88 -0.31 -0.47
C LEU A 255 -15.81 0.40 0.90
N ILE A 256 -16.00 1.71 0.93
CA ILE A 256 -15.83 2.51 2.14
C ILE A 256 -16.96 2.21 3.12
N THR A 257 -18.20 2.21 2.64
CA THR A 257 -19.37 1.87 3.47
C THR A 257 -19.35 0.42 3.95
N ALA A 258 -18.72 -0.49 3.19
CA ALA A 258 -18.51 -1.87 3.57
C ALA A 258 -17.28 -2.09 4.49
N GLY A 259 -16.57 -1.03 4.88
CA GLY A 259 -15.49 -1.07 5.86
C GLY A 259 -14.12 -1.46 5.32
N TYR A 260 -13.86 -1.22 4.02
CA TYR A 260 -12.58 -1.49 3.35
C TYR A 260 -11.72 -0.24 3.13
#